data_AF-A0A937BB78-F1
#
_entry.id   AF-A0A937BB78-F1
#
_cell.length_a   1.000
_cell.length_b   1.000
_cell.length_c   1.000
_cell.angle_alpha   90.00
_cell.angle_beta   90.00
_cell.angle_gamma   90.00
#
_symmetry.space_group_name_H-M   'P 1'
#
loop_
_entity.id
_entity.type
_entity.pdbx_description
1 polymer ?
#
loop_
_entity_poly.entity_id
_entity_poly.type
_entity_poly.pdbx_seq_one_letter_code
_entity_poly.pdbx_strand_id
1 'polypeptide(L)'
;MRYHPGGRLDETFGDEGIILDSYGAQDNQVNEIVIQPNGQILIAGTSLQGNRDLFAIARLDTDGSFDDTFGEGGVVTPAIDQNDGINSMALQQDGKLIVAGESFNGQRFSIVAARIETGLTTSADDPFKADIKASVFPNPVSDELNITYRLSKPTSVRFVLFDQAGRIVLEEPGALKQDAGEYVKTIEIPMHVVNGFYTLTLVSDGYIDGVKVLVVR
;
A
#
# COMPACT_ATOMS: atom_id res chain seq x y z
N MET A 1 -1.80 14.51 -23.42
CA MET A 1 -0.74 15.16 -24.24
C MET A 1 0.33 15.71 -23.31
N ARG A 2 1.60 15.71 -23.72
CA ARG A 2 2.69 16.34 -22.95
C ARG A 2 3.44 17.37 -23.80
N TYR A 3 3.75 18.51 -23.21
CA TYR A 3 4.51 19.58 -23.85
C TYR A 3 5.79 19.87 -23.08
N HIS A 4 6.87 20.21 -23.79
CA HIS A 4 8.05 20.81 -23.18
C HIS A 4 7.75 22.25 -22.70
N PRO A 5 8.57 22.85 -21.82
CA PRO A 5 8.38 24.22 -21.35
C PRO A 5 8.24 25.29 -22.44
N GLY A 6 8.78 25.04 -23.65
CA GLY A 6 8.64 25.91 -24.82
C GLY A 6 7.36 25.72 -25.63
N GLY A 7 6.42 24.89 -25.18
CA GLY A 7 5.15 24.62 -25.86
C GLY A 7 5.24 23.68 -27.06
N ARG A 8 6.42 23.12 -27.37
CA ARG A 8 6.56 22.04 -28.34
C ARG A 8 6.05 20.74 -27.73
N LEU A 9 5.30 19.97 -28.51
CA LEU A 9 4.86 18.64 -28.11
C LEU A 9 6.07 17.74 -27.81
N ASP A 10 5.97 16.97 -26.73
CA ASP A 10 7.00 16.00 -26.35
C ASP A 10 6.70 14.65 -26.99
N GLU A 11 7.31 14.42 -28.14
CA GLU A 11 7.11 13.21 -28.96
C GLU A 11 7.56 11.90 -28.28
N THR A 12 8.22 11.97 -27.13
CA THR A 12 8.60 10.77 -26.34
C THR A 12 7.49 10.30 -25.38
N PHE A 13 6.34 10.97 -25.38
CA PHE A 13 5.22 10.65 -24.52
C PHE A 13 4.06 9.99 -25.29
N GLY A 14 3.70 8.76 -24.95
CA GLY A 14 2.68 8.02 -25.68
C GLY A 14 3.01 7.88 -27.17
N ASP A 15 1.99 8.03 -28.01
CA ASP A 15 2.13 8.05 -29.47
C ASP A 15 2.27 9.51 -29.95
N GLU A 16 3.48 9.87 -30.38
CA GLU A 16 3.84 11.21 -30.86
C GLU A 16 3.44 12.35 -29.91
N GLY A 17 3.50 12.14 -28.59
CA GLY A 17 3.16 13.14 -27.57
C GLY A 17 1.73 13.10 -27.08
N ILE A 18 0.93 12.14 -27.55
CA ILE A 18 -0.49 11.99 -27.27
C ILE A 18 -0.76 10.57 -26.76
N ILE A 19 -1.63 10.47 -25.75
CA ILE A 19 -2.22 9.18 -25.36
C ILE A 19 -3.68 9.26 -25.79
N LEU A 20 -4.08 8.33 -26.65
CA LEU A 20 -5.44 8.11 -27.10
C LEU A 20 -5.78 6.65 -26.89
N ASP A 21 -6.34 6.35 -25.72
CA ASP A 21 -6.77 5.00 -25.36
C ASP A 21 -8.10 5.08 -24.62
N SER A 22 -9.00 4.15 -24.91
CA SER A 22 -10.26 4.00 -24.19
C SER A 22 -10.19 2.91 -23.12
N TYR A 23 -9.12 2.12 -23.09
CA TYR A 23 -8.99 0.94 -22.24
C TYR A 23 -10.22 0.00 -22.35
N GLY A 24 -10.77 -0.13 -23.55
CA GLY A 24 -11.96 -0.95 -23.82
C GLY A 24 -13.30 -0.35 -23.35
N ALA A 25 -13.30 0.85 -22.77
CA ALA A 25 -14.53 1.55 -22.40
C ALA A 25 -15.23 2.18 -23.61
N GLN A 26 -16.53 2.43 -23.46
CA GLN A 26 -17.34 3.08 -24.51
C GLN A 26 -17.18 4.60 -24.52
N ASP A 27 -17.01 5.19 -23.34
CA ASP A 27 -16.73 6.60 -23.13
C ASP A 27 -15.91 6.74 -21.84
N ASN A 28 -14.98 7.70 -21.81
CA ASN A 28 -14.18 8.00 -20.63
C ASN A 28 -14.08 9.51 -20.46
N GLN A 29 -14.16 9.97 -19.22
CA GLN A 29 -13.88 11.36 -18.88
C GLN A 29 -12.79 11.42 -17.83
N VAL A 30 -11.84 12.32 -18.05
CA VAL A 30 -10.78 12.63 -17.07
C VAL A 30 -11.11 13.98 -16.45
N ASN A 31 -11.29 13.98 -15.15
CA ASN A 31 -11.63 15.18 -14.36
C ASN A 31 -10.42 15.71 -13.58
N GLU A 32 -9.50 14.83 -13.19
CA GLU A 32 -8.34 15.20 -12.38
C GLU A 32 -7.06 14.51 -12.87
N ILE A 33 -5.92 15.20 -12.70
CA ILE A 33 -4.58 14.68 -12.98
C ILE A 33 -3.64 15.02 -11.82
N VAL A 34 -2.81 14.05 -11.44
CA VAL A 34 -1.82 14.17 -10.38
C VAL A 34 -0.50 13.57 -10.87
N ILE A 35 0.62 14.21 -10.54
CA ILE A 35 1.96 13.70 -10.81
C ILE A 35 2.59 13.25 -9.49
N GLN A 36 3.04 12.01 -9.43
CA GLN A 36 3.74 11.46 -8.28
C GLN A 36 5.21 11.92 -8.24
N PRO A 37 5.88 11.89 -7.07
CA PRO A 37 7.29 12.31 -6.96
C PRO A 37 8.27 11.53 -7.85
N ASN A 38 7.95 10.28 -8.18
CA ASN A 38 8.73 9.44 -9.10
C ASN A 38 8.47 9.76 -10.58
N GLY A 39 7.58 10.71 -10.88
CA GLY A 39 7.20 11.12 -12.23
C GLY A 39 6.08 10.32 -12.87
N GLN A 40 5.55 9.28 -12.21
CA GLN A 40 4.34 8.60 -12.67
C GLN A 40 3.14 9.54 -12.62
N ILE A 41 2.19 9.30 -13.51
CA ILE A 41 1.03 10.17 -13.72
C ILE A 41 -0.23 9.38 -13.37
N LEU A 42 -1.08 9.97 -12.56
CA LEU A 42 -2.40 9.43 -12.22
C LEU A 42 -3.47 10.32 -12.82
N ILE A 43 -4.41 9.72 -13.52
CA ILE A 43 -5.61 10.38 -14.04
C ILE A 43 -6.85 9.74 -13.45
N ALA A 44 -7.87 10.53 -13.16
CA ALA A 44 -9.10 10.02 -12.57
C ALA A 44 -10.35 10.69 -13.15
N GLY A 45 -11.45 9.95 -13.17
CA GLY A 45 -12.76 10.43 -13.60
C GLY A 45 -13.78 9.30 -13.73
N THR A 46 -14.44 9.21 -14.88
CA THR A 46 -15.49 8.23 -15.19
C THR A 46 -15.09 7.34 -16.35
N SER A 47 -15.57 6.09 -16.32
CA SER A 47 -15.49 5.14 -17.43
C SER A 47 -16.83 4.45 -17.66
N LEU A 48 -17.39 4.61 -18.86
CA LEU A 48 -18.64 3.99 -19.27
C LEU A 48 -18.40 2.53 -19.67
N GLN A 49 -18.91 1.63 -18.83
CA GLN A 49 -18.86 0.19 -19.08
C GLN A 49 -20.29 -0.38 -19.12
N GLY A 50 -20.72 -0.75 -20.33
CA GLY A 50 -22.08 -1.22 -20.56
C GLY A 50 -23.09 -0.08 -20.48
N ASN A 51 -23.89 -0.04 -19.42
CA ASN A 51 -24.91 1.00 -19.19
C ASN A 51 -24.68 1.78 -17.89
N ARG A 52 -23.43 1.79 -17.41
CA ARG A 52 -23.03 2.32 -16.12
C ARG A 52 -21.75 3.12 -16.24
N ASP A 53 -21.74 4.30 -15.63
CA ASP A 53 -20.51 5.04 -15.38
C ASP A 53 -19.86 4.47 -14.14
N LEU A 54 -18.60 4.08 -14.23
CA LEU A 54 -17.80 3.63 -13.10
C LEU A 54 -16.78 4.70 -12.76
N PHE A 55 -16.38 4.77 -11.49
CA PHE A 55 -15.12 5.41 -11.13
C PHE A 55 -14.01 4.81 -11.98
N ALA A 56 -13.08 5.64 -12.43
CA ALA A 56 -11.91 5.18 -13.15
C ALA A 56 -10.68 5.95 -12.69
N ILE A 57 -9.61 5.21 -12.41
CA ILE A 57 -8.29 5.74 -12.12
C ILE A 57 -7.30 4.98 -12.99
N ALA A 58 -6.49 5.68 -13.74
CA ALA A 58 -5.39 5.07 -14.50
C ALA A 58 -4.05 5.60 -14.00
N ARG A 59 -3.05 4.71 -13.96
CA ARG A 59 -1.66 5.07 -13.71
C ARG A 59 -0.84 4.88 -14.98
N LEU A 60 -0.10 5.92 -15.31
CA LEU A 60 0.79 5.98 -16.46
C LEU A 60 2.22 6.16 -15.98
N ASP A 61 3.15 5.54 -16.67
CA ASP A 61 4.58 5.79 -16.50
C ASP A 61 4.98 7.15 -17.06
N THR A 62 6.22 7.55 -16.76
CA THR A 62 6.76 8.84 -17.21
C THR A 62 6.77 8.98 -18.72
N ASP A 63 6.77 7.90 -19.49
CA ASP A 63 6.69 7.93 -20.95
C ASP A 63 5.25 7.88 -21.49
N GLY A 64 4.24 7.86 -20.60
CA GLY A 64 2.84 7.83 -20.98
C GLY A 64 2.28 6.45 -21.31
N SER A 65 3.08 5.38 -21.19
CA SER A 65 2.57 4.01 -21.21
C SER A 65 1.76 3.72 -19.93
N PHE A 66 0.80 2.78 -20.00
CA PHE A 66 0.08 2.34 -18.81
C PHE A 66 0.99 1.49 -17.92
N ASP A 67 0.93 1.75 -16.60
CA ASP A 67 1.67 0.94 -15.64
C ASP A 67 0.88 -0.34 -15.34
N ASP A 68 1.23 -1.44 -16.01
CA ASP A 68 0.58 -2.74 -15.88
C ASP A 68 0.60 -3.33 -14.45
N THR A 69 1.36 -2.74 -13.52
CA THR A 69 1.36 -3.13 -12.11
C THR A 69 0.26 -2.46 -11.29
N PHE A 70 -0.51 -1.54 -11.90
CA PHE A 70 -1.64 -0.85 -11.27
C PHE A 70 -2.97 -1.41 -11.76
N GLY A 71 -3.70 -2.10 -10.86
CA GLY A 71 -5.00 -2.66 -11.21
C GLY A 71 -4.92 -3.67 -12.35
N GLU A 72 -5.90 -3.63 -13.24
CA GLU A 72 -5.90 -4.41 -14.47
C GLU A 72 -5.41 -3.49 -15.59
N GLY A 73 -4.31 -3.84 -16.26
CA GLY A 73 -3.78 -3.09 -17.42
C GLY A 73 -3.52 -1.60 -17.16
N GLY A 74 -3.14 -1.24 -15.94
CA GLY A 74 -2.89 0.15 -15.54
C GLY A 74 -4.13 0.93 -15.11
N VAL A 75 -5.29 0.27 -14.94
CA VAL A 75 -6.56 0.92 -14.59
C VAL A 75 -7.26 0.21 -13.43
N VAL A 76 -7.89 1.01 -12.57
CA VAL A 76 -8.78 0.56 -11.50
C VAL A 76 -10.14 1.19 -11.69
N THR A 77 -11.18 0.36 -11.83
CA THR A 77 -12.57 0.81 -12.03
C THR A 77 -13.51 0.29 -10.94
N PRO A 78 -13.47 0.84 -9.71
CA PRO A 78 -14.29 0.35 -8.63
C PRO A 78 -15.75 0.72 -8.87
N ALA A 79 -16.64 -0.26 -8.79
CA ALA A 79 -18.07 -0.04 -8.83
C ALA A 79 -18.60 0.16 -7.40
N ILE A 80 -19.30 1.26 -7.16
CA ILE A 80 -19.86 1.61 -5.85
C ILE A 80 -21.38 1.43 -5.89
N ASP A 81 -22.09 2.25 -6.67
CA ASP A 81 -23.48 2.01 -7.03
C ASP A 81 -23.64 2.05 -8.56
N GLN A 82 -24.80 2.48 -9.07
CA GLN A 82 -25.14 2.31 -10.48
C GLN A 82 -24.27 3.18 -11.38
N ASN A 83 -24.16 4.48 -11.09
CA ASN A 83 -23.33 5.42 -11.81
C ASN A 83 -22.46 6.19 -10.84
N ASP A 84 -21.16 6.12 -11.04
CA ASP A 84 -20.16 6.67 -10.15
C ASP A 84 -19.22 7.58 -10.96
N GLY A 85 -18.90 8.77 -10.44
CA GLY A 85 -17.85 9.62 -11.00
C GLY A 85 -16.90 10.25 -9.97
N ILE A 86 -15.60 10.19 -10.27
CA ILE A 86 -14.57 10.90 -9.50
C ILE A 86 -14.50 12.34 -9.99
N ASN A 87 -14.64 13.28 -9.07
CA ASN A 87 -14.58 14.72 -9.35
C ASN A 87 -13.28 15.36 -8.86
N SER A 88 -12.59 14.74 -7.90
CA SER A 88 -11.32 15.25 -7.39
C SER A 88 -10.45 14.12 -6.83
N MET A 89 -9.14 14.33 -6.88
CA MET A 89 -8.12 13.41 -6.40
C MET A 89 -6.96 14.20 -5.78
N ALA A 90 -6.45 13.72 -4.64
CA ALA A 90 -5.33 14.33 -3.94
C ALA A 90 -4.29 13.26 -3.57
N LEU A 91 -3.01 13.56 -3.85
CA LEU A 91 -1.88 12.73 -3.42
C LEU A 91 -1.50 13.03 -1.98
N GLN A 92 -1.40 11.98 -1.18
CA GLN A 92 -0.91 12.03 0.19
C GLN A 92 0.62 11.86 0.22
N GLN A 93 1.26 12.33 1.29
CA GLN A 93 2.72 12.24 1.45
C GLN A 93 3.25 10.80 1.50
N ASP A 94 2.41 9.85 1.92
CA ASP A 94 2.73 8.42 1.94
C ASP A 94 2.51 7.73 0.58
N GLY A 95 2.23 8.50 -0.47
CA GLY A 95 2.02 8.02 -1.82
C GLY A 95 0.59 7.56 -2.11
N LYS A 96 -0.32 7.53 -1.12
CA LYS A 96 -1.72 7.13 -1.31
C LYS A 96 -2.54 8.24 -1.97
N LEU A 97 -3.70 7.89 -2.49
CA LEU A 97 -4.67 8.86 -3.01
C LEU A 97 -5.89 8.96 -2.12
N ILE A 98 -6.40 10.18 -1.97
CA ILE A 98 -7.79 10.40 -1.60
C ILE A 98 -8.53 10.80 -2.87
N VAL A 99 -9.60 10.08 -3.20
CA VAL A 99 -10.53 10.45 -4.26
C VAL A 99 -11.87 10.83 -3.67
N ALA A 100 -12.53 11.81 -4.27
CA ALA A 100 -13.86 12.25 -3.91
C ALA A 100 -14.72 12.45 -5.14
N GLY A 101 -16.01 12.17 -4.99
CA GLY A 101 -16.94 12.18 -6.10
C GLY A 101 -18.37 11.94 -5.66
N GLU A 102 -19.17 11.50 -6.61
CA GLU A 102 -20.57 11.15 -6.37
C GLU A 102 -20.89 9.76 -6.90
N SER A 103 -21.85 9.12 -6.24
CA SER A 103 -22.44 7.86 -6.66
C SER A 103 -23.96 8.03 -6.76
N PHE A 104 -24.57 7.45 -7.78
CA PHE A 104 -25.99 7.40 -8.01
C PHE A 104 -26.49 5.96 -8.00
N ASN A 105 -27.49 5.69 -7.16
CA ASN A 105 -28.03 4.33 -6.99
C ASN A 105 -29.33 4.05 -7.76
N GLY A 106 -29.67 4.89 -8.75
CA GLY A 106 -30.94 4.83 -9.48
C GLY A 106 -32.04 5.72 -8.90
N GLN A 107 -31.84 6.29 -7.71
CA GLN A 107 -32.83 7.17 -7.07
C GLN A 107 -32.26 8.49 -6.57
N ARG A 108 -31.03 8.49 -6.02
CA ARG A 108 -30.39 9.68 -5.46
C ARG A 108 -28.88 9.65 -5.64
N PHE A 109 -28.29 10.84 -5.66
CA PHE A 109 -26.85 11.01 -5.55
C PHE A 109 -26.41 10.99 -4.08
N SER A 110 -25.27 10.36 -3.83
CA SER A 110 -24.56 10.35 -2.55
C SER A 110 -23.14 10.83 -2.77
N ILE A 111 -22.57 11.53 -1.78
CA ILE A 111 -21.15 11.85 -1.79
C ILE A 111 -20.35 10.57 -1.49
N VAL A 112 -19.24 10.40 -2.20
CA VAL A 112 -18.30 9.32 -1.98
C VAL A 112 -16.91 9.91 -1.75
N ALA A 113 -16.21 9.36 -0.76
CA ALA A 113 -14.78 9.54 -0.62
C ALA A 113 -14.14 8.16 -0.42
N ALA A 114 -13.06 7.90 -1.14
CA ALA A 114 -12.29 6.66 -1.01
C ALA A 114 -10.80 6.99 -0.90
N ARG A 115 -10.08 6.15 -0.16
CA ARG A 115 -8.61 6.16 -0.17
C ARG A 115 -8.14 5.02 -1.05
N ILE A 116 -7.31 5.32 -2.05
CA ILE A 116 -6.80 4.36 -3.02
C ILE A 116 -5.30 4.19 -2.79
N GLU A 117 -4.87 2.94 -2.73
CA GLU A 117 -3.47 2.57 -2.62
C GLU A 117 -2.89 2.51 -4.05
N THR A 118 -1.84 3.28 -4.33
CA THR A 118 -1.24 3.38 -5.68
C THR A 118 0.09 2.67 -5.76
N GLY A 119 0.15 1.40 -5.35
CA GLY A 119 1.36 0.58 -5.37
C GLY A 119 1.55 -0.17 -4.06
N LEU A 120 2.56 -1.05 -4.02
CA LEU A 120 3.01 -1.72 -2.80
C LEU A 120 3.23 -0.66 -1.72
N THR A 121 2.27 -0.62 -0.83
CA THR A 121 2.28 0.08 0.44
C THR A 121 3.65 -0.07 1.08
N THR A 122 4.45 1.01 1.09
CA THR A 122 5.51 1.17 2.08
C THR A 122 4.92 1.60 3.43
N SER A 123 3.59 1.70 3.55
CA SER A 123 2.90 1.53 4.84
C SER A 123 2.90 0.06 5.20
N ALA A 124 3.05 -0.27 6.48
CA ALA A 124 3.00 -1.63 7.02
C ALA A 124 1.63 -2.32 6.88
N ASP A 125 1.10 -2.40 5.66
CA ASP A 125 0.07 -3.33 5.23
C ASP A 125 0.65 -4.04 4.01
N ASP A 126 1.31 -5.16 4.27
CA ASP A 126 1.84 -6.08 3.28
C ASP A 126 0.67 -6.61 2.40
N PRO A 127 0.65 -6.36 1.07
CA PRO A 127 -0.37 -6.92 0.19
C PRO A 127 -0.24 -8.44 0.05
N PHE A 128 0.85 -9.03 0.56
CA PHE A 128 0.76 -10.38 1.05
C PHE A 128 0.27 -10.33 2.49
N LYS A 129 -0.96 -10.77 2.73
CA LYS A 129 -1.44 -11.02 4.10
C LYS A 129 -0.34 -11.80 4.83
N ALA A 130 0.36 -11.16 5.77
CA ALA A 130 1.50 -11.77 6.42
C ALA A 130 1.05 -13.14 6.93
N ASP A 131 1.73 -14.20 6.46
CA ASP A 131 1.50 -15.58 6.91
C ASP A 131 1.82 -15.76 8.41
N ILE A 132 2.28 -14.67 9.04
CA ILE A 132 2.74 -14.56 10.41
C ILE A 132 2.03 -13.41 11.08
N LYS A 133 1.35 -13.71 12.18
CA LYS A 133 0.80 -12.74 13.11
C LYS A 133 1.41 -12.97 14.48
N ALA A 134 2.17 -12.00 14.96
CA ALA A 134 2.79 -12.02 16.27
C ALA A 134 1.97 -11.21 17.29
N SER A 135 1.97 -11.66 18.53
CA SER A 135 1.54 -10.90 19.69
C SER A 135 2.57 -11.06 20.80
N VAL A 136 2.64 -10.08 21.69
CA VAL A 136 3.63 -10.06 22.76
C VAL A 136 2.99 -9.86 24.11
N PHE A 137 3.51 -10.55 25.14
CA PHE A 137 3.10 -10.35 26.52
C PHE A 137 4.25 -10.68 27.51
N PRO A 138 4.35 -9.98 28.65
CA PRO A 138 3.62 -8.75 28.97
C PRO A 138 4.06 -7.57 28.08
N ASN A 139 3.18 -6.58 27.92
CA ASN A 139 3.52 -5.31 27.29
C ASN A 139 2.76 -4.22 28.06
N PRO A 140 3.42 -3.48 28.97
CA PRO A 140 4.86 -3.29 29.07
C PRO A 140 5.66 -4.49 29.63
N VAL A 141 6.97 -4.57 29.30
CA VAL A 141 7.89 -5.66 29.70
C VAL A 141 9.11 -5.14 30.47
N SER A 142 9.59 -5.91 31.45
CA SER A 142 10.83 -5.62 32.20
C SER A 142 11.98 -6.56 31.84
N ASP A 143 11.73 -7.87 31.92
CA ASP A 143 12.77 -8.90 31.89
C ASP A 143 12.55 -9.92 30.77
N GLU A 144 11.38 -10.57 30.72
CA GLU A 144 11.07 -11.60 29.73
C GLU A 144 9.87 -11.21 28.87
N LEU A 145 10.03 -11.28 27.55
CA LEU A 145 8.96 -11.05 26.58
C LEU A 145 8.56 -12.37 25.93
N ASN A 146 7.29 -12.76 26.11
CA ASN A 146 6.71 -13.88 25.38
C ASN A 146 6.14 -13.39 24.06
N ILE A 147 6.42 -14.15 23.01
CA ILE A 147 6.05 -13.86 21.63
C ILE A 147 5.22 -15.05 21.14
N THR A 148 3.93 -14.83 20.90
CA THR A 148 3.04 -15.82 20.30
C THR A 148 2.93 -15.53 18.81
N TYR A 149 3.17 -16.51 17.96
CA TYR A 149 3.06 -16.34 16.51
C TYR A 149 2.53 -17.60 15.84
N ARG A 150 1.91 -17.41 14.67
CA ARG A 150 1.39 -18.49 13.83
C ARG A 150 2.10 -18.48 12.49
N LEU A 151 2.49 -19.65 11.99
CA LEU A 151 3.05 -19.86 10.65
C LEU A 151 2.04 -20.62 9.80
N SER A 152 1.73 -20.14 8.60
CA SER A 152 0.80 -20.84 7.69
C SER A 152 1.46 -21.97 6.89
N LYS A 153 2.79 -21.95 6.75
CA LYS A 153 3.62 -22.91 6.02
C LYS A 153 4.98 -23.10 6.73
N PRO A 154 5.69 -24.21 6.47
CA PRO A 154 7.06 -24.38 6.99
C PRO A 154 7.99 -23.28 6.49
N THR A 155 8.74 -22.64 7.39
CA THR A 155 9.58 -21.48 7.09
C THR A 155 10.65 -21.26 8.17
N SER A 156 11.58 -20.33 7.95
CA SER A 156 12.61 -19.95 8.93
C SER A 156 12.31 -18.61 9.56
N VAL A 157 12.15 -18.55 10.89
CA VAL A 157 11.76 -17.34 11.63
C VAL A 157 12.94 -16.73 12.39
N ARG A 158 13.09 -15.41 12.32
CA ARG A 158 14.06 -14.62 13.09
C ARG A 158 13.34 -13.55 13.91
N PHE A 159 13.89 -13.23 15.09
CA PHE A 159 13.39 -12.18 15.98
C PHE A 159 14.44 -11.09 16.17
N VAL A 160 14.07 -9.84 15.92
CA VAL A 160 14.96 -8.68 16.07
C VAL A 160 14.22 -7.56 16.80
N LEU A 161 14.87 -6.92 17.76
CA LEU A 161 14.35 -5.76 18.47
C LEU A 161 15.09 -4.50 18.02
N PHE A 162 14.33 -3.50 17.58
CA PHE A 162 14.85 -2.22 17.13
C PHE A 162 14.46 -1.08 18.07
N ASP A 163 15.36 -0.10 18.25
CA ASP A 163 15.04 1.17 18.89
C ASP A 163 14.28 2.13 17.93
N GLN A 164 13.90 3.31 18.44
CA GLN A 164 13.17 4.32 17.65
C GLN A 164 14.00 4.94 16.50
N ALA A 165 15.32 4.73 16.50
CA ALA A 165 16.22 5.16 15.42
C ALA A 165 16.48 4.02 14.41
N GLY A 166 15.85 2.85 14.57
CA GLY A 166 16.03 1.68 13.70
C GLY A 166 17.32 0.91 13.97
N ARG A 167 17.99 1.12 15.11
CA ARG A 167 19.19 0.35 15.49
C ARG A 167 18.78 -0.95 16.16
N ILE A 168 19.47 -2.04 15.82
CA ILE A 168 19.29 -3.34 16.47
C ILE A 168 19.80 -3.24 17.91
N VAL A 169 18.94 -3.58 18.87
CA VAL A 169 19.29 -3.63 20.30
C VAL A 169 19.27 -5.06 20.86
N LEU A 170 18.58 -5.98 20.19
CA LEU A 170 18.63 -7.43 20.42
C LEU A 170 18.35 -8.15 19.10
N GLU A 171 19.06 -9.24 18.84
CA GLU A 171 18.80 -10.18 17.75
C GLU A 171 18.98 -11.60 18.30
N GLU A 172 17.95 -12.44 18.16
CA GLU A 172 18.07 -13.84 18.53
C GLU A 172 19.01 -14.56 17.55
N PRO A 173 19.89 -15.46 18.04
CA PRO A 173 20.89 -16.09 17.20
C PRO A 173 20.28 -17.08 16.20
N GLY A 174 20.45 -16.78 14.91
CA GLY A 174 20.06 -17.66 13.81
C GLY A 174 18.55 -17.72 13.55
N ALA A 175 18.18 -18.22 12.37
CA ALA A 175 16.77 -18.42 12.02
C ALA A 175 16.29 -19.80 12.52
N LEU A 176 15.13 -19.83 13.18
CA LEU A 176 14.46 -21.05 13.63
C LEU A 176 13.68 -21.67 12.48
N LYS A 177 14.09 -22.87 12.02
CA LYS A 177 13.31 -23.64 11.05
C LYS A 177 12.14 -24.31 11.74
N GLN A 178 10.92 -24.01 11.30
CA GLN A 178 9.70 -24.48 11.93
C GLN A 178 8.66 -24.87 10.86
N ASP A 179 7.79 -25.82 11.20
CA ASP A 179 6.66 -26.22 10.38
C ASP A 179 5.51 -25.20 10.47
N ALA A 180 4.43 -25.41 9.72
CA ALA A 180 3.20 -24.64 9.91
C ALA A 180 2.60 -24.95 11.30
N GLY A 181 2.17 -23.93 12.03
CA GLY A 181 1.64 -24.11 13.38
C GLY A 181 1.61 -22.84 14.22
N GLU A 182 1.20 -22.99 15.48
CA GLU A 182 1.22 -21.91 16.48
C GLU A 182 2.38 -22.16 17.46
N TYR A 183 3.10 -21.11 17.78
CA TYR A 183 4.33 -21.16 18.57
C TYR A 183 4.35 -20.08 19.63
N VAL A 184 5.07 -20.36 20.72
CA VAL A 184 5.43 -19.38 21.75
C VAL A 184 6.94 -19.39 21.88
N LYS A 185 7.55 -18.21 21.83
CA LYS A 185 8.98 -18.00 22.05
C LYS A 185 9.15 -16.95 23.14
N THR A 186 9.97 -17.25 24.14
CA THR A 186 10.37 -16.30 25.17
C THR A 186 11.75 -15.75 24.82
N ILE A 187 11.92 -14.43 24.92
CA ILE A 187 13.21 -13.75 24.80
C ILE A 187 13.48 -12.95 26.08
N GLU A 188 14.74 -12.91 26.51
CA GLU A 188 15.20 -12.06 27.61
C GLU A 188 15.53 -10.66 27.07
N ILE A 189 15.06 -9.62 27.76
CA ILE A 189 15.36 -8.22 27.45
C ILE A 189 16.73 -7.86 28.07
N PRO A 190 17.78 -7.60 27.27
CA PRO A 190 19.13 -7.42 27.77
C PRO A 190 19.29 -6.20 28.66
N MET A 191 20.19 -6.26 29.65
CA MET A 191 20.41 -5.18 30.62
C MET A 191 20.77 -3.81 30.02
N HIS A 192 21.27 -3.73 28.78
CA HIS A 192 21.53 -2.46 28.11
C HIS A 192 20.31 -1.80 27.44
N VAL A 193 19.18 -2.52 27.32
CA VAL A 193 17.93 -1.97 26.79
C VAL A 193 17.26 -1.13 27.87
N VAL A 194 17.13 0.17 27.62
CA VAL A 194 16.60 1.15 28.58
C VAL A 194 15.10 1.38 28.39
N ASN A 195 14.46 2.08 29.34
CA ASN A 195 13.04 2.41 29.26
C ASN A 195 12.70 3.15 27.97
N GLY A 196 11.68 2.69 27.25
CA GLY A 196 11.30 3.28 25.99
C GLY A 196 10.45 2.37 25.10
N PHE A 197 10.08 2.91 23.95
CA PHE A 197 9.41 2.15 22.90
C PHE A 197 10.42 1.49 21.98
N TYR A 198 10.11 0.27 21.58
CA TYR A 198 10.88 -0.55 20.65
C TYR A 198 9.92 -1.21 19.67
N THR A 199 10.47 -1.73 18.58
CA THR A 199 9.72 -2.56 17.63
C THR A 199 10.35 -3.95 17.62
N LEU A 200 9.59 -4.95 18.05
CA LEU A 200 9.93 -6.35 17.83
C LEU A 200 9.51 -6.73 16.42
N THR A 201 10.44 -7.29 15.65
CA THR A 201 10.22 -7.72 14.28
C THR A 201 10.41 -9.22 14.17
N LEU A 202 9.38 -9.93 13.69
CA LEU A 202 9.52 -11.27 13.13
C LEU A 202 9.86 -11.16 11.66
N VAL A 203 10.86 -11.93 11.23
CA VAL A 203 11.23 -12.04 9.81
C VAL A 203 11.15 -13.50 9.39
N SER A 204 10.48 -13.79 8.26
CA SER A 204 10.37 -15.14 7.72
C SER A 204 10.19 -15.13 6.22
N ASP A 205 11.05 -15.78 5.43
CA ASP A 205 10.95 -15.93 3.96
C ASP A 205 10.37 -14.72 3.20
N GLY A 206 10.91 -13.52 3.47
CA GLY A 206 10.50 -12.26 2.83
C GLY A 206 9.35 -11.52 3.51
N TYR A 207 8.68 -12.15 4.48
CA TYR A 207 7.64 -11.54 5.32
C TYR A 207 8.21 -10.92 6.58
N ILE A 208 7.63 -9.79 6.98
CA ILE A 208 8.02 -9.05 8.17
C ILE A 208 6.74 -8.67 8.95
N ASP A 209 6.65 -9.08 10.21
CA ASP A 209 5.62 -8.60 11.13
C ASP A 209 6.25 -7.82 12.29
N GLY A 210 5.63 -6.70 12.67
CA GLY A 210 6.18 -5.74 13.61
C GLY A 210 5.24 -5.44 14.76
N VAL A 211 5.68 -5.67 16.00
CA VAL A 211 4.90 -5.40 17.21
C VAL A 211 5.61 -4.35 18.06
N LYS A 212 4.88 -3.31 18.45
CA LYS A 212 5.40 -2.27 19.35
C LYS A 212 5.53 -2.80 20.77
N VAL A 213 6.72 -2.70 21.35
CA VAL A 213 7.04 -3.14 22.71
C VAL A 213 7.39 -1.92 23.56
N LEU A 214 6.78 -1.79 24.73
CA LEU A 214 7.18 -0.81 25.74
C LEU A 214 8.03 -1.52 26.80
N VAL A 215 9.30 -1.15 26.88
CA VAL A 215 10.22 -1.66 27.92
C VAL A 215 10.19 -0.72 29.11
N VAL A 216 10.01 -1.28 30.31
CA VAL A 216 9.94 -0.56 31.58
C VAL A 216 10.71 -1.33 32.63
N ARG A 217 11.70 -0.67 33.21
CA ARG A 217 12.54 -1.13 34.31
C ARG A 217 12.53 -0.14 35.46
#